data_AF-A0AAU0NCT3-F1
#
_entry.id   AF-A0AAU0NCT3-F1
#
_cell.length_a   1.000
_cell.length_b   1.000
_cell.length_c   1.000
_cell.angle_alpha   90.00
_cell.angle_beta   90.00
_cell.angle_gamma   90.00
#
_symmetry.space_group_name_H-M   'P 1'
#
loop_
_entity.id
_entity.type
_entity.pdbx_description
1 polymer ?
#
loop_
_entity_poly.entity_id
_entity_poly.type
_entity_poly.pdbx_seq_one_letter_code
_entity_poly.pdbx_strand_id
1 'polypeptide(L)' 'MLVKIEDGFYLNTRHIIAVHVSRNAATGLFEIFLQYTPHSIQQAGEYKKVFNSQLDAELFLNELNQKVR' A
#
# COMPACT_ATOMS: atom_id res chain seq x y z
N MET A 1 -4.40 -1.17 11.88
CA MET A 1 -5.00 -2.48 11.51
C MET A 1 -5.26 -2.44 10.01
N LEU A 2 -4.72 -3.38 9.24
CA LEU A 2 -4.99 -3.51 7.80
C LEU A 2 -6.38 -4.12 7.60
N VAL A 3 -7.27 -3.38 6.94
CA VAL A 3 -8.63 -3.83 6.60
C VAL A 3 -8.64 -4.13 5.11
N LYS A 4 -8.96 -5.38 4.73
CA LYS A 4 -9.13 -5.73 3.32
C LYS A 4 -10.38 -5.06 2.76
N ILE A 5 -10.27 -4.46 1.57
CA ILE A 5 -11.36 -3.90 0.77
C ILE A 5 -11.34 -4.56 -0.62
N GLU A 6 -12.38 -4.35 -1.45
CA GLU A 6 -12.53 -5.06 -2.75
C GLU A 6 -11.27 -5.01 -3.62
N ASP A 7 -10.62 -3.83 -3.71
CA ASP A 7 -9.42 -3.60 -4.54
C ASP A 7 -8.17 -3.22 -3.71
N GLY A 8 -8.02 -3.74 -2.49
CA GLY A 8 -6.79 -3.50 -1.72
C GLY A 8 -6.92 -3.63 -0.20
N PHE A 9 -6.08 -2.90 0.51
CA PHE A 9 -6.07 -2.81 1.96
C PHE A 9 -6.12 -1.35 2.40
N TYR A 10 -6.90 -1.09 3.43
CA TYR A 10 -7.05 0.22 4.07
C TYR A 10 -6.38 0.20 5.45
N LEU A 11 -5.63 1.25 5.77
CA LEU A 11 -5.02 1.45 7.08
C LEU A 11 -5.67 2.65 7.76
N ASN A 12 -6.42 2.37 8.84
CA ASN A 12 -7.06 3.42 9.63
C ASN A 12 -6.03 4.06 10.57
N THR A 13 -5.48 5.20 10.17
CA THR A 13 -4.72 6.11 11.06
C THR A 13 -5.32 7.51 11.01
N ARG A 14 -4.75 8.48 11.74
CA ARG A 14 -5.10 9.91 11.60
C ARG A 14 -5.04 10.40 10.14
N HIS A 15 -4.33 9.67 9.28
CA HIS A 15 -4.30 9.83 7.84
C HIS A 15 -4.88 8.59 7.15
N ILE A 16 -5.59 8.79 6.04
CA ILE A 16 -6.10 7.68 5.23
C ILE A 16 -4.94 7.17 4.38
N ILE A 17 -4.56 5.90 4.55
CA ILE A 17 -3.60 5.23 3.69
C ILE A 17 -4.32 4.07 2.99
N ALA A 18 -4.46 4.17 1.67
CA ALA A 18 -4.91 3.06 0.83
C ALA A 18 -3.70 2.34 0.24
N VAL A 19 -3.72 1.02 0.30
CA VAL A 19 -2.67 0.12 -0.20
C VAL A 19 -3.27 -0.78 -1.25
N HIS A 20 -2.85 -0.62 -2.50
CA HIS A 20 -3.24 -1.51 -3.58
C HIS A 20 -2.05 -2.36 -3.99
N VAL A 21 -2.25 -3.68 -4.02
CA VAL A 21 -1.22 -4.65 -4.43
C VAL A 21 -1.69 -5.30 -5.72
N SER A 22 -0.93 -5.12 -6.78
CA SER A 22 -1.20 -5.75 -8.06
C SER A 22 0.02 -6.53 -8.54
N ARG A 23 -0.22 -7.54 -9.38
CA ARG A 23 0.84 -8.25 -10.08
C ARG A 23 0.76 -7.88 -11.56
N ASN A 24 1.84 -7.32 -12.08
CA ASN A 24 1.92 -6.99 -13.49
C ASN A 24 2.04 -8.30 -14.30
N ALA A 25 1.03 -8.60 -15.11
CA ALA A 25 0.99 -9.85 -15.89
C ALA A 25 2.06 -9.92 -16.98
N ALA A 26 2.54 -8.77 -17.48
CA ALA A 26 3.55 -8.72 -18.54
C ALA A 26 4.97 -8.88 -18.00
N THR A 27 5.27 -8.31 -16.82
CA THR A 27 6.62 -8.34 -16.24
C THR A 27 6.75 -9.34 -15.09
N GLY A 28 5.64 -9.88 -14.59
CA GLY A 28 5.59 -10.75 -13.42
C GLY A 28 5.85 -10.04 -12.09
N LEU A 29 6.12 -8.73 -12.12
CA LEU A 29 6.49 -7.91 -10.96
C LEU A 29 5.30 -7.62 -10.07
N PHE A 30 5.57 -7.47 -8.77
CA PHE A 30 4.59 -7.02 -7.79
C PHE A 30 4.68 -5.52 -7.65
N GLU A 31 3.55 -4.85 -7.78
CA GLU A 31 3.44 -3.41 -7.65
C GLU A 31 2.58 -3.09 -6.43
N ILE A 32 3.13 -2.29 -5.51
CA ILE A 32 2.42 -1.78 -4.35
C ILE A 32 2.24 -0.28 -4.54
N PHE A 33 0.99 0.15 -4.53
CA PHE A 33 0.58 1.55 -4.59
C PHE A 33 0.10 1.97 -3.20
N LEU A 34 0.71 3.02 -2.67
CA LEU A 34 0.30 3.67 -1.44
C LEU A 34 -0.29 5.03 -1.80
N GLN A 35 -1.54 5.25 -1.46
CA GLN A 35 -2.17 6.56 -1.53
C GLN A 35 -2.36 7.08 -0.11
N TYR A 36 -1.72 8.20 0.17
CA TYR A 36 -1.82 8.91 1.44
C TYR A 36 -2.70 10.15 1.25
N THR A 37 -3.78 10.23 2.03
CA THR A 37 -4.63 11.42 2.10
C THR A 37 -4.65 11.91 3.54
N PRO A 38 -4.01 13.06 3.85
CA PRO A 38 -4.22 13.72 5.11
C PRO A 38 -5.68 14.19 5.20
N HIS A 39 -6.18 14.37 6.42
CA HIS A 39 -7.56 14.77 6.71
C HIS A 39 -8.03 16.06 5.98
N SER A 40 -7.08 16.82 5.42
CA SER A 40 -7.32 17.91 4.46
C SER A 40 -7.10 17.39 3.04
N ILE A 41 -8.18 17.31 2.27
CA ILE A 41 -8.36 16.74 0.92
C ILE A 41 -7.40 17.31 -0.16
N GLN A 42 -6.50 18.23 0.19
CA GLN A 42 -5.75 19.04 -0.77
C GLN A 42 -4.39 18.45 -1.23
N GLN A 43 -3.87 17.40 -0.58
CA GLN A 43 -2.62 16.75 -0.99
C GLN A 43 -2.73 15.23 -0.92
N ALA A 44 -3.07 14.60 -2.05
CA ALA A 44 -2.89 13.17 -2.22
C ALA A 44 -1.42 12.88 -2.55
N GLY A 45 -0.73 12.17 -1.67
CA GLY A 45 0.60 11.63 -1.94
C GLY A 45 0.48 10.23 -2.52
N GLU A 46 0.89 10.04 -3.77
CA GLU A 46 0.94 8.71 -4.39
C GLU A 46 2.38 8.19 -4.38
N TYR A 47 2.56 6.98 -3.86
CA TYR A 47 3.85 6.30 -3.83
C TYR A 47 3.71 4.90 -4.42
N LYS A 48 4.48 4.63 -5.47
CA LYS A 48 4.56 3.30 -6.10
C LYS A 48 5.89 2.65 -5.76
N LYS A 49 5.85 1.38 -5.34
CA LYS A 49 7.03 0.54 -5.16
C LYS A 49 6.85 -0.78 -5.90
N VAL A 50 7.89 -1.19 -6.62
CA VAL A 50 7.89 -2.41 -7.43
C VAL A 50 8.85 -3.41 -6.81
N PHE A 51 8.42 -4.67 -6.75
CA PHE A 51 9.16 -5.78 -6.18
C PHE A 51 9.25 -6.93 -7.17
N ASN A 52 10.40 -7.58 -7.19
CA ASN A 52 10.64 -8.78 -8.02
C ASN A 52 10.13 -10.06 -7.35
N SER A 53 9.96 -10.05 -6.03
CA SER A 53 9.54 -11.19 -5.23
C SER A 53 8.30 -10.85 -4.40
N GLN A 54 7.39 -11.82 -4.30
CA GLN A 54 6.23 -11.72 -3.41
C GLN A 54 6.65 -11.60 -1.95
N LEU A 55 7.71 -12.32 -1.55
CA LEU A 55 8.22 -12.29 -0.18
C LEU A 55 8.69 -10.90 0.22
N ASP A 56 9.40 -10.20 -0.68
CA ASP A 56 9.89 -8.84 -0.42
C ASP A 56 8.74 -7.84 -0.30
N ALA A 57 7.70 -8.01 -1.13
CA ALA A 57 6.47 -7.23 -1.07
C ALA A 57 5.74 -7.44 0.27
N GLU A 58 5.63 -8.68 0.74
CA GLU A 58 5.01 -9.02 2.03
C GLU A 58 5.80 -8.49 3.24
N LEU A 59 7.13 -8.59 3.21
CA LEU A 59 8.00 -8.01 4.25
C LEU A 59 7.80 -6.49 4.34
N PHE A 60 7.78 -5.81 3.20
CA PHE A 60 7.53 -4.36 3.17
C PHE A 60 6.17 -3.98 3.75
N LEU A 61 5.10 -4.73 3.41
CA LEU A 61 3.76 -4.47 3.96
C LEU A 61 3.70 -4.71 5.47
N ASN A 62 4.39 -5.72 5.96
CA ASN A 62 4.51 -5.99 7.40
C ASN A 62 5.26 -4.87 8.14
N GLU A 63 6.39 -4.40 7.59
CA GLU A 63 7.12 -3.25 8.14
C GLU A 63 6.27 -1.98 8.15
N LEU A 64 5.54 -1.71 7.06
CA LEU A 64 4.64 -0.55 6.96
C LEU A 64 3.55 -0.62 8.04
N ASN A 65 2.92 -1.78 8.21
CA ASN A 65 1.90 -1.99 9.23
C ASN A 65 2.45 -1.86 10.67
N GLN A 66 3.71 -2.22 10.91
CA GLN A 66 4.37 -2.01 12.21
C GLN A 66 4.69 -0.54 12.49
N LYS A 67 5.22 0.19 11.50
CA LYS A 67 5.58 1.61 11.66
C LYS A 67 4.38 2.54 11.83
N VAL A 68 3.22 2.10 11.35
CA VAL A 68 1.99 2.88 11.33
C VAL A 68 1.02 2.47 12.49
N ARG A 69 1.36 1.40 13.22
CA ARG A 69 0.74 1.07 14.52
C ARG A 69 1.29 1.98 15.62
#